data_AF-A0A239IAU0-F1
#
_entry.id   AF-A0A239IAU0-F1
#
_cell.length_a   1.000
_cell.length_b   1.000
_cell.length_c   1.000
_cell.angle_alpha   90.00
_cell.angle_beta   90.00
_cell.angle_gamma   90.00
#
_symmetry.space_group_name_H-M   'P 1'
#
loop_
_entity.id
_entity.type
_entity.pdbx_description
1 polymer ?
#
loop_
_entity_poly.entity_id
_entity_poly.type
_entity_poly.pdbx_seq_one_letter_code
_entity_poly.pdbx_strand_id
1 'polypeptide(L)'
;MLGLVSYWTRRNIVTHTIEVEIDAVGVVRPLESSSPLPRGRALLTWQTSEVDETLLLSEAALAEDWLRPEEDEAWAYLQPAK
;
A
#
# COMPACT_ATOMS: atom_id res chain seq x y z
N MET A 1 39.03 -17.29 17.81
CA MET A 1 38.42 -16.15 17.08
C MET A 1 37.03 -16.59 16.66
N LEU A 2 36.02 -16.34 17.50
CA LEU A 2 34.64 -16.79 17.30
C LEU A 2 33.91 -15.76 16.42
N GLY A 3 33.53 -16.18 15.21
CA GLY A 3 32.80 -15.36 14.25
C GLY A 3 31.35 -15.17 14.67
N LEU A 4 30.93 -13.90 14.79
CA LEU A 4 29.55 -13.48 14.95
C LEU A 4 28.75 -13.85 13.69
N VAL A 5 27.87 -14.84 13.79
CA VAL A 5 26.80 -15.05 12.80
C VAL A 5 25.64 -14.15 13.22
N SER A 6 25.58 -12.94 12.63
CA SER A 6 24.37 -12.10 12.73
C SER A 6 23.26 -12.73 11.91
N TYR A 7 22.31 -13.36 12.59
CA TYR A 7 21.06 -13.81 11.99
C TYR A 7 20.23 -12.58 11.61
N TRP A 8 20.21 -12.22 10.33
CA TRP A 8 19.27 -11.26 9.78
C TRP A 8 17.85 -11.83 9.94
N THR A 9 17.11 -11.36 10.95
CA THR A 9 15.67 -11.63 11.06
C THR A 9 14.96 -10.91 9.91
N ARG A 10 14.51 -11.66 8.90
CA ARG A 10 13.56 -11.17 7.90
C ARG A 10 12.28 -10.79 8.63
N ARG A 11 12.07 -9.49 8.91
CA ARG A 11 10.79 -9.03 9.45
C ARG A 11 9.74 -9.21 8.36
N ASN A 12 8.85 -10.19 8.52
CA ASN A 12 7.62 -10.26 7.74
C ASN A 12 6.75 -9.08 8.22
N ILE A 13 6.68 -8.02 7.42
CA ILE A 13 5.83 -6.87 7.72
C ILE A 13 4.47 -7.16 7.10
N VAL A 14 3.45 -7.32 7.92
CA VAL A 14 2.06 -7.41 7.48
C VAL A 14 1.45 -6.02 7.62
N THR A 15 1.13 -5.39 6.48
CA THR A 15 0.44 -4.09 6.45
C THR A 15 -1.05 -4.31 6.61
N HIS A 16 -1.66 -3.61 7.56
CA HIS A 16 -3.12 -3.55 7.71
C HIS A 16 -3.55 -2.10 7.53
N THR A 17 -4.57 -1.88 6.71
CA THR A 17 -5.21 -0.58 6.53
C THR A 17 -6.53 -0.59 7.29
N ILE A 18 -6.79 0.47 8.04
CA ILE A 18 -8.03 0.65 8.79
C ILE A 18 -8.66 1.99 8.41
N GLU A 19 -9.97 2.08 8.55
CA GLU A 19 -10.66 3.36 8.44
C GLU A 19 -10.67 4.09 9.79
N VAL A 20 -10.40 5.39 9.73
CA VAL A 20 -10.28 6.24 10.90
C VAL A 20 -10.96 7.58 10.67
N GLU A 21 -11.51 8.15 11.73
CA GLU A 21 -11.86 9.56 11.80
C GLU A 21 -10.70 10.35 12.41
N ILE A 22 -10.41 11.53 11.85
CA ILE A 22 -9.47 12.50 12.42
C ILE A 22 -10.30 13.67 12.93
N ASP A 23 -10.33 13.88 14.24
CA ASP A 23 -11.10 14.98 14.83
C ASP A 23 -10.42 16.34 14.60
N ALA A 24 -11.12 17.42 14.98
CA ALA A 24 -10.64 18.79 14.79
C ALA A 24 -9.32 19.12 15.52
N VAL A 25 -8.91 18.29 16.49
CA VAL A 25 -7.67 18.44 17.25
C VAL A 25 -6.57 17.52 16.68
N GLY A 26 -6.88 16.72 15.66
CA GLY A 26 -5.96 15.81 15.00
C GLY A 26 -5.86 14.44 15.68
N VAL A 27 -6.79 14.08 16.57
CA VAL A 27 -6.79 12.75 17.19
C VAL A 27 -7.39 11.74 16.22
N VAL A 28 -6.65 10.66 15.98
CA VAL A 28 -7.06 9.55 15.12
C VAL A 28 -7.89 8.55 15.92
N ARG A 29 -9.10 8.24 15.44
CA ARG A 29 -10.05 7.32 16.07
C ARG A 29 -10.44 6.24 15.07
N PRO A 30 -10.13 4.95 15.32
CA PRO A 30 -10.63 3.85 14.49
C PRO A 30 -12.15 3.85 14.45
N LEU A 31 -12.72 3.70 13.26
CA LEU A 31 -14.17 3.55 13.10
C LEU A 31 -14.62 2.14 13.47
N GLU A 32 -13.80 1.13 13.17
CA GLU A 32 -14.06 -0.24 13.59
C GLU A 32 -13.76 -0.41 15.09
N SER A 33 -14.80 -0.71 15.85
CA SER A 33 -14.80 -0.58 17.32
C SER A 33 -14.09 -1.71 18.08
N SER A 34 -13.54 -2.72 17.41
CA SER A 34 -13.23 -3.98 18.07
C SER A 34 -11.80 -4.17 18.54
N SER A 35 -10.83 -3.35 18.11
CA SER A 35 -9.45 -3.48 18.60
C SER A 35 -8.72 -2.14 18.71
N PRO A 36 -8.07 -1.85 19.85
CA PRO A 36 -7.21 -0.68 19.97
C PRO A 36 -6.02 -0.80 19.02
N LEU A 37 -5.53 0.35 18.53
CA LEU A 37 -4.37 0.37 17.65
C LEU A 37 -3.14 -0.23 18.34
N PRO A 38 -2.36 -1.08 17.65
CA PRO A 38 -1.15 -1.64 18.22
C PRO A 38 -0.16 -0.51 18.52
N ARG A 39 0.60 -0.66 19.61
CA ARG A 39 1.68 0.27 19.94
C ARG A 39 2.75 0.20 18.85
N GLY A 40 3.07 1.33 18.22
CA GLY A 40 4.11 1.37 17.19
C GLY A 40 4.07 2.62 16.34
N ARG A 41 4.74 2.55 15.19
CA ARG A 41 4.65 3.56 14.13
C ARG A 41 3.60 3.13 13.12
N ALA A 42 2.79 4.08 12.67
CA ALA A 42 1.82 3.92 11.60
C ALA A 42 2.11 4.92 10.49
N LEU A 43 1.59 4.65 9.29
CA LEU A 43 1.53 5.60 8.18
C LEU A 43 0.10 6.12 8.09
N LEU A 44 -0.04 7.42 7.86
CA LEU A 44 -1.33 8.06 7.65
C LEU A 44 -1.37 8.61 6.22
N THR A 45 -2.42 8.26 5.49
CA THR A 45 -2.66 8.73 4.13
C THR A 45 -4.03 9.40 4.10
N TRP A 46 -4.12 10.61 3.57
CA TRP A 46 -5.38 11.33 3.35
C TRP A 46 -5.42 11.85 1.91
N GLN A 47 -6.62 11.89 1.34
CA GLN A 47 -6.83 12.47 0.02
C GLN A 47 -6.85 14.00 0.16
N THR A 48 -6.07 14.68 -0.65
CA THR A 48 -6.21 16.12 -0.85
C THR A 48 -7.11 16.32 -2.06
N SER A 49 -7.99 17.31 -2.01
CA SER A 49 -8.99 17.58 -3.07
C SER A 49 -8.37 18.13 -4.37
N GLU A 50 -7.06 18.33 -4.40
CA GLU A 50 -6.33 18.67 -5.61
C GLU A 50 -6.17 17.41 -6.46
N VAL A 51 -7.16 17.16 -7.30
CA VAL A 51 -7.00 16.20 -8.39
C VAL A 51 -5.97 16.81 -9.34
N ASP A 52 -4.74 16.28 -9.30
CA ASP A 52 -3.69 16.65 -10.24
C ASP A 52 -4.19 16.38 -11.67
N GLU A 53 -4.17 17.39 -12.53
CA GLU A 53 -4.58 17.27 -13.94
C GLU A 53 -3.82 16.14 -14.65
N THR A 54 -2.58 15.88 -14.21
CA THR A 54 -1.75 14.76 -14.67
C THR A 54 -2.40 13.42 -14.37
N LEU A 55 -3.02 13.26 -13.20
CA LEU A 55 -3.72 12.04 -12.77
C LEU A 55 -4.96 11.78 -13.64
N LEU A 56 -5.67 12.83 -14.04
CA LEU A 56 -6.84 12.74 -14.93
C LEU A 56 -6.46 12.31 -16.35
N LEU A 57 -5.30 12.74 -16.85
CA LEU A 57 -4.82 12.41 -18.19
C LEU A 57 -4.04 11.09 -18.24
N SER A 58 -3.56 10.59 -17.10
CA SER A 58 -2.73 9.40 -17.01
C SER A 58 -3.47 8.13 -17.48
N GLU A 59 -4.77 8.02 -17.22
CA GLU A 59 -5.56 6.86 -17.63
C GLU A 59 -5.56 6.69 -19.15
N ALA A 60 -5.88 7.76 -19.89
CA ALA A 60 -5.90 7.72 -21.35
C ALA A 60 -4.49 7.48 -21.94
N ALA A 61 -3.47 8.10 -21.36
CA ALA A 61 -2.09 7.95 -21.82
C ALA A 61 -1.54 6.52 -21.58
N LEU A 62 -1.87 5.91 -20.44
CA LEU A 62 -1.42 4.55 -20.11
C LEU A 62 -2.23 3.48 -20.85
N ALA A 63 -3.49 3.76 -21.21
CA ALA A 63 -4.33 2.80 -21.91
C ALA A 63 -3.78 2.39 -23.29
N GLU A 64 -3.10 3.30 -24.00
CA GLU A 64 -2.51 3.02 -25.32
C GLU A 64 -1.45 1.91 -25.26
N ASP A 65 -0.61 1.92 -24.23
CA ASP A 65 0.46 0.94 -24.06
C ASP A 65 0.01 -0.28 -23.24
N TRP A 66 -0.82 -0.09 -22.20
CA TRP A 66 -1.21 -1.14 -21.26
C TRP A 66 -2.27 -2.10 -21.82
N LEU A 67 -3.12 -1.66 -22.76
CA LEU A 67 -4.17 -2.50 -23.35
C LEU A 67 -3.70 -3.31 -24.57
N ARG A 68 -2.40 -3.33 -24.82
CA ARG A 68 -1.81 -4.10 -25.90
C ARG A 68 -1.88 -5.59 -25.58
N PRO A 69 -2.19 -6.47 -26.55
CA PRO A 69 -2.29 -7.91 -26.32
C PRO A 69 -0.99 -8.54 -25.81
N GLU A 70 0.16 -7.91 -26.10
CA GLU A 70 1.47 -8.31 -25.59
C GLU A 70 1.57 -8.20 -24.05
N GLU A 71 0.85 -7.25 -23.44
CA GLU A 71 0.77 -7.13 -21.98
C GLU A 71 -0.03 -8.29 -21.39
N ASP A 72 -1.19 -8.62 -21.96
CA ASP A 72 -2.01 -9.76 -21.52
C ASP A 72 -1.20 -11.07 -21.53
N GLU A 73 -0.36 -11.27 -22.55
CA GLU A 73 0.58 -12.39 -22.61
C GLU A 73 1.63 -12.30 -21.49
N ALA A 74 2.22 -11.14 -21.24
CA ALA A 74 3.20 -10.93 -20.17
C ALA A 74 2.62 -11.23 -18.77
N TRP A 75 1.38 -10.83 -18.49
CA TRP A 75 0.69 -11.09 -17.22
C TRP A 75 0.27 -12.55 -17.06
N ALA A 76 -0.03 -13.27 -18.16
CA ALA A 76 -0.43 -14.68 -18.12
C ALA A 76 0.63 -15.59 -17.48
N TYR A 77 1.92 -15.22 -17.56
CA TYR A 77 3.02 -15.99 -16.99
C TYR A 77 3.21 -15.79 -15.47
N LEU A 78 2.54 -14.82 -14.85
CA LEU A 78 2.68 -14.48 -13.42
C LEU A 78 1.75 -15.27 -12.49
N GLN A 79 1.10 -16.33 -12.98
CA GLN A 79 0.23 -17.17 -12.15
C GLN A 79 1.04 -17.78 -10.98
N PRO A 80 0.54 -17.66 -9.73
CA PRO A 80 1.23 -18.25 -8.59
C PRO A 80 1.34 -19.76 -8.80
N ALA A 81 2.53 -20.32 -8.55
CA ALA A 81 2.73 -21.75 -8.50
C ALA A 81 1.74 -22.33 -7.46
N LYS A 82 0.92 -23.27 -7.92
CA LYS A 82 -0.15 -23.91 -7.16
C LYS A 82 0.37 -24.66 -5.94
#